data_AF-A0A2T3BDQ9-F1
#
_entry.id   AF-A0A2T3BDQ9-F1
#
_cell.length_a   1.000
_cell.length_b   1.000
_cell.length_c   1.000
_cell.angle_alpha   90.00
_cell.angle_beta   90.00
_cell.angle_gamma   90.00
#
_symmetry.space_group_name_H-M   'P 1'
#
loop_
_entity.id
_entity.type
_entity.pdbx_description
1 polymer ?
#
loop_
_entity_poly.entity_id
_entity_poly.type
_entity_poly.pdbx_seq_one_letter_code
_entity_poly.pdbx_strand_id
1 'polypeptide(L)'
;MFPFATEGKIHMHEYHRREIKVPAKGFVPLAEGYQSFMNEAKTILTFQGHPEMNQGLAETNLRDAPSYMGVDDAKREVVAKTIEQSHDGVLIWKRILEWVKE
;
A
#
# COMPACT_ATOMS: atom_id res chain seq x y z
N MET A 1 6.00 -10.01 -9.44
CA MET A 1 6.83 -8.86 -9.02
C MET A 1 7.35 -9.02 -7.60
N PHE A 2 6.54 -9.43 -6.63
CA PHE A 2 6.91 -9.49 -5.21
C PHE A 2 7.18 -10.93 -4.75
N PRO A 3 8.43 -11.43 -4.76
CA PRO A 3 8.73 -12.82 -4.39
C PRO A 3 8.55 -13.10 -2.88
N PHE A 4 8.48 -12.05 -2.06
CA PHE A 4 8.25 -12.12 -0.61
C PHE A 4 6.75 -12.11 -0.25
N ALA A 5 5.87 -11.90 -1.23
CA ALA A 5 4.43 -11.89 -1.00
C ALA A 5 3.95 -13.28 -0.55
N THR A 6 3.17 -13.33 0.52
CA THR A 6 2.54 -14.57 1.00
C THR A 6 1.13 -14.63 0.45
N GLU A 7 0.75 -15.73 -0.20
CA GLU A 7 -0.58 -15.90 -0.82
C GLU A 7 -0.96 -14.79 -1.82
N GLY A 8 0.02 -14.13 -2.45
CA GLY A 8 -0.24 -12.99 -3.36
C GLY A 8 -0.61 -11.68 -2.65
N LYS A 9 -0.49 -11.64 -1.33
CA LYS A 9 -0.69 -10.44 -0.51
C LYS A 9 0.64 -9.78 -0.18
N ILE A 10 0.62 -8.46 -0.20
CA ILE A 10 1.70 -7.59 0.26
C ILE A 10 1.12 -6.71 1.37
N HIS A 11 1.83 -6.57 2.49
CA HIS A 11 1.35 -5.84 3.64
C HIS A 11 1.94 -4.43 3.64
N MET A 12 1.10 -3.41 3.64
CA MET A 12 1.52 -2.01 3.68
C MET A 12 0.49 -1.16 4.39
N HIS A 13 0.88 0.04 4.81
CA HIS A 13 -0.07 1.00 5.35
C HIS A 13 -1.09 1.42 4.28
N GLU A 14 -2.38 1.35 4.59
CA GLU A 14 -3.47 1.72 3.68
C GLU A 14 -4.25 2.92 4.24
N TYR A 15 -4.31 4.02 3.47
CA TYR A 15 -5.04 5.23 3.83
C TYR A 15 -6.02 5.69 2.74
N HIS A 16 -6.53 4.74 1.94
CA HIS A 16 -7.47 5.04 0.87
C HIS A 16 -8.92 4.74 1.29
N ARG A 17 -9.87 5.56 0.81
CA ARG A 17 -11.31 5.38 1.03
C ARG A 17 -12.01 4.61 -0.08
N ARG A 18 -11.38 4.57 -1.25
CA ARG A 18 -11.93 3.98 -2.47
C ARG A 18 -11.08 2.78 -2.79
N GLU A 19 -11.71 1.75 -3.33
CA GLU A 19 -11.05 0.54 -3.81
C GLU A 19 -11.20 0.46 -5.32
N ILE A 20 -10.21 -0.13 -5.97
CA ILE A 20 -10.30 -0.46 -7.38
C ILE A 20 -11.03 -1.80 -7.48
N LYS A 21 -12.13 -1.85 -8.26
CA LYS A 21 -12.88 -3.10 -8.52
C LYS A 21 -12.60 -3.68 -9.90
N VAL A 22 -12.10 -2.87 -10.82
CA VAL A 22 -11.79 -3.27 -12.19
C VAL A 22 -10.45 -2.63 -12.57
N PRO A 23 -9.45 -3.43 -12.99
CA PRO A 23 -8.18 -2.91 -13.48
C PRO A 23 -8.38 -1.97 -14.68
N ALA A 24 -7.57 -0.92 -14.77
CA ALA A 24 -7.52 -0.10 -15.97
C ALA A 24 -7.00 -0.92 -17.17
N LYS A 25 -7.44 -0.58 -18.39
CA LYS A 25 -6.96 -1.26 -19.60
C LYS A 25 -5.43 -1.16 -19.71
N GLY A 26 -4.77 -2.28 -19.97
CA GLY A 26 -3.32 -2.36 -20.10
C GLY A 26 -2.55 -2.40 -18.77
N PHE A 27 -3.25 -2.53 -17.64
CA PHE A 27 -2.66 -2.75 -16.32
C PHE A 27 -2.91 -4.17 -15.81
N VAL A 28 -1.84 -4.83 -15.40
CA VAL A 28 -1.83 -6.19 -14.86
C VAL A 28 -1.76 -6.12 -13.34
N PRO A 29 -2.72 -6.71 -12.60
CA PRO A 29 -2.66 -6.81 -11.15
C PRO A 29 -1.43 -7.58 -10.67
N LEU A 30 -0.80 -7.09 -9.60
CA LEU A 30 0.39 -7.70 -8.99
C LEU A 30 0.17 -8.20 -7.55
N ALA A 31 -0.94 -7.82 -6.94
CA ALA A 31 -1.32 -8.18 -5.59
C ALA A 31 -2.83 -8.44 -5.53
N GLU A 32 -3.24 -9.27 -4.57
CA GLU A 32 -4.65 -9.51 -4.27
C GLU A 32 -5.38 -8.18 -3.94
N GLY A 33 -6.69 -8.15 -4.17
CA GLY A 33 -7.51 -6.98 -3.87
C GLY A 33 -7.21 -5.75 -4.74
N TYR A 34 -6.47 -5.93 -5.85
CA TYR A 34 -6.14 -4.85 -6.78
C TYR A 34 -5.32 -3.72 -6.13
N GLN A 35 -4.46 -4.09 -5.18
CA GLN A 35 -3.62 -3.18 -4.39
C GLN A 35 -2.38 -2.67 -5.13
N SER A 36 -1.95 -3.34 -6.20
CA SER A 36 -0.81 -2.92 -7.02
C SER A 36 -0.95 -3.41 -8.45
N PHE A 37 -0.43 -2.62 -9.40
CA PHE A 37 -0.44 -2.94 -10.82
C PHE A 37 0.85 -2.53 -11.53
N MET A 38 1.15 -3.24 -12.61
CA MET A 38 2.14 -2.85 -13.60
C MET A 38 1.47 -2.70 -14.97
N ASN A 39 1.85 -1.70 -15.76
CA ASN A 39 1.39 -1.65 -17.15
C ASN A 39 2.07 -2.73 -18.01
N GLU A 40 1.47 -3.09 -19.15
CA GLU A 40 2.02 -4.11 -20.06
C GLU A 40 3.45 -3.79 -20.55
N ALA A 41 3.76 -2.50 -20.74
CA ALA A 41 5.09 -2.04 -21.12
C ALA A 41 6.12 -2.06 -19.99
N LYS A 42 5.72 -2.38 -18.75
CA LYS A 42 6.56 -2.42 -17.54
C LYS A 42 7.28 -1.11 -17.19
N THR A 43 6.67 0.01 -17.55
CA THR A 43 7.19 1.37 -17.30
C THR A 43 6.41 2.13 -16.22
N ILE A 44 5.24 1.64 -15.82
CA ILE A 44 4.39 2.25 -14.79
C ILE A 44 4.03 1.19 -13.75
N LEU A 45 4.49 1.43 -12.53
CA LEU A 45 4.12 0.67 -11.34
C LEU A 45 3.24 1.54 -10.44
N THR A 46 2.20 0.95 -9.87
CA THR A 46 1.28 1.64 -8.97
C THR A 46 1.03 0.84 -7.70
N PHE A 47 0.77 1.57 -6.61
CA PHE A 47 0.35 1.04 -5.32
C PHE A 47 -0.81 1.87 -4.81
N GLN A 48 -1.80 1.21 -4.22
CA GLN A 48 -2.89 1.90 -3.55
C GLN A 48 -2.56 2.19 -2.08
N GLY A 49 -1.79 1.32 -1.43
CA GLY A 49 -1.19 1.57 -0.14
C GLY A 49 0.17 2.29 -0.22
N HIS A 50 0.78 2.45 0.94
CA HIS A 50 1.90 3.35 1.19
C HIS A 50 3.17 2.60 1.62
N PRO A 51 3.97 2.07 0.69
CA PRO A 51 5.22 1.38 1.02
C PRO A 51 6.31 2.31 1.59
N GLU A 52 6.17 3.63 1.43
CA GLU A 52 7.02 4.66 2.02
C GLU A 52 6.77 4.92 3.50
N MET A 53 5.63 4.48 4.02
CA MET A 53 5.25 4.72 5.40
C MET A 53 5.94 3.74 6.34
N ASN A 54 6.25 4.23 7.54
CA ASN A 54 6.67 3.42 8.68
C ASN A 54 5.80 3.76 9.89
N GLN A 55 5.95 2.99 10.96
CA GLN A 55 5.17 3.16 12.19
C GLN A 55 5.17 4.61 12.70
N GLY A 56 6.34 5.24 12.85
CA GLY A 56 6.44 6.60 13.40
C GLY A 56 5.79 7.68 12.51
N LEU A 57 5.92 7.55 11.18
CA LEU A 57 5.23 8.42 10.23
C LEU A 57 3.72 8.20 10.27
N ALA A 58 3.30 6.95 10.41
CA ALA A 58 1.90 6.58 10.48
C ALA A 58 1.22 7.08 11.76
N GLU A 59 1.86 6.95 12.91
CA GLU A 59 1.41 7.51 14.19
C GLU A 59 1.30 9.03 14.12
N THR A 60 2.28 9.68 13.50
CA THR A 60 2.27 11.15 13.28
C THR A 60 1.11 11.57 12.40
N ASN A 61 0.91 10.89 11.27
CA ASN A 61 -0.21 11.17 10.37
C ASN A 61 -1.57 10.89 11.02
N LEU A 62 -1.70 9.87 11.88
CA LEU A 62 -2.94 9.58 12.60
C LEU A 62 -3.27 10.66 13.64
N ARG A 63 -2.25 11.13 14.38
CA ARG A 63 -2.39 12.21 15.36
C ARG A 63 -2.83 13.51 14.69
N ASP A 64 -2.20 13.84 13.57
CA ASP A 64 -2.37 15.12 12.89
C ASP A 64 -3.43 15.03 11.76
N ALA A 65 -4.14 13.89 11.66
CA ALA A 65 -5.12 13.63 10.62
C ALA A 65 -6.27 14.66 10.64
N PRO A 66 -6.54 15.35 9.51
CA PRO A 66 -7.67 16.26 9.41
C PRO A 66 -9.01 15.57 9.65
N SER A 67 -9.97 16.28 10.23
CA SER A 67 -11.33 15.77 10.52
C SER A 67 -12.05 15.21 9.29
N TYR A 68 -11.74 15.69 8.08
CA TYR A 68 -12.31 15.17 6.83
C TYR A 68 -11.84 13.75 6.47
N MET A 69 -10.81 13.20 7.13
CA MET A 69 -10.43 11.79 7.01
C MET A 69 -11.47 10.84 7.61
N GLY A 70 -12.50 11.36 8.32
CA GLY A 70 -13.69 10.59 8.71
C GLY A 70 -13.35 9.40 9.61
N VAL A 71 -12.27 9.57 10.36
CA VAL A 71 -11.80 8.65 11.38
C VAL A 71 -12.54 9.04 12.65
N ASP A 72 -13.68 8.39 12.89
CA ASP A 72 -14.24 8.37 14.25
C ASP A 72 -13.27 7.64 15.19
N ASP A 73 -13.48 7.75 16.51
CA ASP A 73 -12.56 7.18 17.50
C ASP A 73 -12.40 5.66 17.33
N ALA A 74 -13.45 4.96 16.88
CA ALA A 74 -13.38 3.52 16.61
C ALA A 74 -12.48 3.18 15.41
N LYS A 75 -12.55 3.96 14.33
CA LYS A 75 -11.64 3.82 13.19
C LYS A 75 -10.21 4.20 13.54
N ARG A 76 -10.00 5.16 14.46
CA ARG A 76 -8.65 5.53 14.91
C ARG A 76 -7.98 4.36 15.62
N GLU A 77 -8.73 3.65 16.46
CA GLU A 77 -8.21 2.48 17.17
C GLU A 77 -7.89 1.31 16.22
N VAL A 78 -8.72 1.10 15.19
CA VAL A 78 -8.43 0.10 14.14
C VAL A 78 -7.18 0.47 13.36
N VAL A 79 -7.06 1.73 12.93
CA VAL A 79 -5.88 2.21 12.20
C VAL A 79 -4.63 2.11 13.07
N ALA A 80 -4.70 2.48 14.36
CA ALA A 80 -3.59 2.34 15.30
C ALA A 80 -3.11 0.89 15.41
N LYS A 81 -4.04 -0.08 15.51
CA LYS A 81 -3.68 -1.52 15.56
C LYS A 81 -3.04 -2.01 14.26
N THR A 82 -3.40 -1.47 13.10
CA THR A 82 -2.74 -1.78 11.83
C THR A 82 -1.38 -1.10 11.68
N ILE A 83 -1.14 0.02 12.37
CA ILE A 83 0.15 0.71 12.33
C ILE A 83 1.26 -0.10 13.02
N GLU A 84 0.90 -0.86 14.05
CA GLU A 84 1.81 -1.74 14.80
C GLU A 84 2.13 -3.05 14.06
N GLN A 85 1.43 -3.35 12.95
CA GLN A 85 1.66 -4.58 12.21
C GLN A 85 2.93 -4.50 11.36
N SER A 86 3.57 -5.67 11.18
CA SER A 86 4.71 -5.81 10.29
C SER A 86 4.31 -5.50 8.85
N HIS A 87 5.03 -4.58 8.20
CA HIS A 87 4.80 -4.19 6.81
C HIS A 87 5.98 -4.55 5.92
N ASP A 88 5.67 -4.87 4.66
CA ASP A 88 6.62 -5.23 3.62
C ASP A 88 7.27 -3.99 2.95
N GLY A 89 7.03 -2.78 3.47
CA GLY A 89 7.43 -1.51 2.83
C GLY A 89 8.90 -1.47 2.40
N VAL A 90 9.83 -1.93 3.24
CA VAL A 90 11.26 -2.00 2.91
C VAL A 90 11.55 -3.00 1.78
N LEU A 91 10.88 -4.15 1.78
CA LEU A 91 11.03 -5.18 0.74
C LEU A 91 10.43 -4.71 -0.59
N ILE A 92 9.30 -4.01 -0.54
CA ILE A 92 8.67 -3.36 -1.69
C ILE A 92 9.62 -2.32 -2.27
N TRP A 93 10.18 -1.43 -1.45
CA TRP A 93 11.17 -0.44 -1.91
C TRP A 93 12.39 -1.07 -2.56
N LYS A 94 12.97 -2.10 -1.93
CA LYS A 94 14.08 -2.84 -2.53
C LYS A 94 13.69 -3.37 -3.91
N ARG A 95 12.51 -3.97 -4.05
CA ARG A 95 12.04 -4.51 -5.32
C ARG A 95 11.78 -3.44 -6.37
N ILE A 96 11.28 -2.27 -5.98
CA ILE A 96 11.12 -1.09 -6.88
C ILE A 96 12.48 -0.68 -7.44
N LEU A 97 13.50 -0.57 -6.58
CA LEU A 97 14.86 -0.19 -7.00
C LEU A 97 15.50 -1.23 -7.94
N GLU A 98 15.17 -2.51 -7.77
CA GLU A 98 15.57 -3.56 -8.71
C GLU A 98 14.83 -3.42 -10.05
N TRP A 99 13.52 -3.14 -10.03
CA TRP A 99 12.70 -2.98 -11.23
C TRP A 99 13.17 -1.83 -12.12
N VAL A 100 13.58 -0.70 -11.54
CA VAL A 100 14.07 0.46 -12.30
C VAL A 100 15.31 0.13 -13.16
N LYS A 101 16.00 -0.98 -12.88
CA LYS A 101 17.18 -1.43 -13.63
C LYS A 101 16.88 -2.49 -14.69
N GLU A 102 15.64 -2.99 -14.76
CA GLU A 102 15.16 -3.96 -15.75
C GLU A 102 14.77 -3.29 -17.07
#